data_AF-A0A7G7SWC8-F1
#
_entry.id   AF-A0A7G7SWC8-F1
#
_cell.length_a   1.000
_cell.length_b   1.000
_cell.length_c   1.000
_cell.angle_alpha   90.00
_cell.angle_beta   90.00
_cell.angle_gamma   90.00
#
_symmetry.space_group_name_H-M   'P 1'
#
loop_
_entity.id
_entity.type
_entity.pdbx_description
1 polymer ?
#
loop_
_entity_poly.entity_id
_entity_poly.type
_entity_poly.pdbx_seq_one_letter_code
_entity_poly.pdbx_strand_id
1 'polypeptide(L)'
;MPIRSQRFPRPCLWPSLCLALALPLTAAAAPPSAPAALPGGDWRGSLALDARRIAAVRLEQAAGKASLQFGAPLNCTLALLPQEAGAYRLDSINGGIYCDRLLGRRLTAQRSAADDLQLSIDGTPLPVLLHTALGPVSALQGNWRLAGGSGGGRNPVALTLAIAATPLSPGAPLAKLRYGSPRDCQLDARYAGMRDTTLVLSLTVNDAGYCGRLSDGQAELQPQADGSATLRIFDRLGTRADAGTLQRIP
;
A
#
# COMPACT_ATOMS: atom_id res chain seq x y z
N MET A 1 46.48 -39.36 -42.10
CA MET A 1 45.63 -39.79 -43.24
C MET A 1 45.04 -38.56 -43.91
N PRO A 2 44.98 -38.55 -45.25
CA PRO A 2 44.94 -37.34 -46.08
C PRO A 2 43.53 -36.87 -46.44
N ILE A 3 43.46 -35.60 -46.84
CA ILE A 3 42.34 -34.96 -47.52
C ILE A 3 42.11 -35.66 -48.87
N ARG A 4 40.85 -35.99 -49.21
CA ARG A 4 40.41 -36.09 -50.60
C ARG A 4 38.96 -35.64 -50.76
N SER A 5 38.75 -35.04 -51.91
CA SER A 5 37.73 -34.05 -52.25
C SER A 5 36.76 -34.58 -53.30
N GLN A 6 35.75 -33.75 -53.59
CA GLN A 6 34.86 -33.73 -54.76
C GLN A 6 33.60 -34.63 -54.65
N ARG A 7 32.40 -34.23 -55.08
CA ARG A 7 32.01 -33.43 -56.27
C ARG A 7 30.67 -32.70 -56.06
N PHE A 8 30.50 -31.54 -56.70
CA PHE A 8 29.19 -31.01 -57.14
C PHE A 8 28.90 -31.49 -58.57
N PRO A 9 27.63 -31.62 -58.98
CA PRO A 9 27.02 -30.54 -59.78
C PRO A 9 25.56 -30.20 -59.41
N ARG A 10 25.15 -28.98 -59.80
CA ARG A 10 23.79 -28.37 -59.76
C ARG A 10 22.93 -28.85 -60.95
N PRO A 11 21.78 -28.19 -61.28
CA PRO A 11 20.46 -28.16 -60.65
C PRO A 11 19.35 -28.60 -61.64
N CYS A 12 18.11 -28.89 -61.19
CA CYS A 12 16.94 -28.86 -62.09
C CYS A 12 15.58 -28.74 -61.35
N LEU A 13 14.85 -27.68 -61.71
CA LEU A 13 13.40 -27.57 -61.98
C LEU A 13 12.42 -27.89 -60.81
N TRP A 14 11.88 -26.88 -60.09
CA TRP A 14 10.61 -26.13 -60.36
C TRP A 14 9.32 -26.87 -59.89
N PRO A 15 8.21 -26.16 -59.58
CA PRO A 15 7.83 -25.78 -58.21
C PRO A 15 6.50 -26.41 -57.76
N SER A 16 6.18 -26.31 -56.47
CA SER A 16 4.79 -26.46 -56.00
C SER A 16 4.48 -25.33 -55.03
N LEU A 17 3.73 -24.36 -55.54
CA LEU A 17 3.07 -23.31 -54.76
C LEU A 17 2.07 -23.97 -53.80
N CYS A 18 2.34 -23.93 -52.50
CA CYS A 18 1.30 -24.04 -51.48
C CYS A 18 1.01 -22.63 -50.97
N LEU A 19 -0.05 -22.01 -51.51
CA LEU A 19 -0.67 -20.81 -50.97
C LEU A 19 -1.34 -21.18 -49.64
N ALA A 20 -0.63 -21.01 -48.53
CA ALA A 20 -1.23 -20.97 -47.20
C ALA A 20 -1.72 -19.55 -46.93
N LEU A 21 -3.04 -19.36 -46.93
CA LEU A 21 -3.71 -18.15 -46.48
C LEU A 21 -3.40 -17.92 -44.99
N ALA A 22 -2.43 -17.05 -44.71
CA ALA A 22 -2.21 -16.49 -43.39
C ALA A 22 -3.30 -15.43 -43.13
N LEU A 23 -4.38 -15.85 -42.47
CA LEU A 23 -5.33 -14.92 -41.86
C LEU A 23 -4.64 -14.23 -40.68
N PRO A 24 -4.51 -12.89 -40.66
CA PRO A 24 -4.02 -12.20 -39.48
C PRO A 24 -5.10 -12.28 -38.40
N LEU A 25 -4.84 -13.04 -37.32
CA LEU A 25 -5.59 -12.90 -36.08
C LEU A 25 -5.28 -11.51 -35.50
N THR A 26 -6.08 -10.52 -35.89
CA THR A 26 -6.18 -9.26 -35.17
C THR A 26 -6.84 -9.55 -33.82
N ALA A 27 -6.01 -9.75 -32.79
CA ALA A 27 -6.46 -9.71 -31.41
C ALA A 27 -7.05 -8.31 -31.18
N ALA A 28 -8.38 -8.21 -31.21
CA ALA A 28 -9.08 -7.00 -30.83
C ALA A 28 -8.82 -6.75 -29.34
N ALA A 29 -7.89 -5.85 -29.05
CA ALA A 29 -7.80 -5.25 -27.73
C ALA A 29 -9.14 -4.54 -27.48
N ALA A 30 -9.89 -4.98 -26.47
CA ALA A 30 -11.11 -4.31 -26.07
C ALA A 30 -10.80 -2.82 -25.84
N PRO A 31 -11.62 -1.89 -26.35
CA PRO A 31 -11.41 -0.48 -26.10
C PRO A 31 -11.40 -0.24 -24.59
N PRO A 32 -10.53 0.64 -24.07
CA PRO A 32 -10.56 1.01 -22.66
C PRO A 32 -11.98 1.51 -22.34
N SER A 33 -12.59 0.92 -21.33
CA SER A 33 -13.90 1.32 -20.84
C SER A 33 -13.89 2.81 -20.51
N ALA A 34 -14.94 3.51 -20.96
CA ALA A 34 -15.11 4.93 -20.69
C ALA A 34 -15.07 5.19 -19.17
N PRO A 35 -14.51 6.33 -18.72
CA PRO A 35 -14.53 6.70 -17.32
C PRO A 35 -15.98 6.71 -16.80
N ALA A 36 -16.25 5.84 -15.84
CA ALA A 36 -17.55 5.72 -15.21
C ALA A 36 -17.65 6.71 -14.04
N ALA A 37 -18.87 7.07 -13.65
CA ALA A 37 -19.09 7.74 -12.37
C ALA A 37 -18.48 6.90 -11.24
N LEU A 38 -17.92 7.55 -10.22
CA LEU A 38 -17.40 6.83 -9.08
C LEU A 38 -18.52 5.99 -8.43
N PRO A 39 -18.22 4.73 -8.06
CA PRO A 39 -19.16 3.88 -7.36
C PRO A 39 -19.26 4.29 -5.88
N GLY A 40 -20.49 4.43 -5.39
CA GLY A 40 -20.73 4.71 -3.97
C GLY A 40 -20.13 3.65 -3.06
N GLY A 41 -19.61 4.06 -1.90
CA GLY A 41 -19.01 3.16 -0.91
C GLY A 41 -17.79 3.73 -0.20
N ASP A 42 -17.20 2.88 0.66
CA ASP A 42 -15.92 3.10 1.34
C ASP A 42 -14.87 2.15 0.74
N TRP A 43 -14.04 2.71 -0.13
CA TRP A 43 -13.03 2.00 -0.89
C TRP A 43 -11.67 2.25 -0.27
N ARG A 44 -10.90 1.19 0.00
CA ARG A 44 -9.63 1.31 0.73
C ARG A 44 -8.52 0.55 0.02
N GLY A 45 -7.30 1.06 0.14
CA GLY A 45 -6.11 0.44 -0.43
C GLY A 45 -4.84 0.96 0.22
N SER A 46 -3.70 0.41 -0.20
CA SER A 46 -2.38 0.76 0.31
C SER A 46 -1.54 1.35 -0.82
N LEU A 47 -0.99 2.54 -0.62
CA LEU A 47 -0.12 3.22 -1.56
C LEU A 47 1.33 3.13 -1.09
N ALA A 48 2.18 2.45 -1.86
CA ALA A 48 3.63 2.52 -1.64
C ALA A 48 4.16 3.91 -2.04
N LEU A 49 4.80 4.59 -1.10
CA LEU A 49 5.44 5.89 -1.33
C LEU A 49 6.89 5.73 -1.77
N ASP A 50 7.56 4.72 -1.21
CA ASP A 50 8.91 4.28 -1.58
C ASP A 50 9.10 2.82 -1.11
N ALA A 51 10.34 2.33 -1.14
CA ALA A 51 10.70 0.97 -0.75
C ALA A 51 10.30 0.59 0.69
N ARG A 52 10.06 1.56 1.57
CA ARG A 52 9.66 1.32 2.97
C ARG A 52 8.31 1.90 3.32
N ARG A 53 8.01 3.13 2.91
CA ARG A 53 6.83 3.84 3.40
C ARG A 53 5.57 3.46 2.62
N ILE A 54 4.52 3.11 3.35
CA ILE A 54 3.18 2.85 2.82
C ILE A 54 2.18 3.81 3.46
N ALA A 55 1.31 4.44 2.67
CA ALA A 55 0.17 5.20 3.16
C ALA A 55 -1.13 4.46 2.87
N ALA A 56 -2.04 4.43 3.84
CA ALA A 56 -3.41 4.01 3.57
C ALA A 56 -4.10 5.05 2.67
N VAL A 57 -4.90 4.56 1.72
CA VAL A 57 -5.74 5.39 0.85
C VAL A 57 -7.18 4.98 1.07
N ARG A 58 -8.06 5.96 1.24
CA ARG A 58 -9.50 5.76 1.38
C ARG A 58 -10.25 6.69 0.46
N LEU A 59 -11.02 6.13 -0.48
CA LEU A 59 -11.99 6.86 -1.28
C LEU A 59 -13.37 6.61 -0.69
N GLU A 60 -14.00 7.67 -0.23
CA GLU A 60 -15.34 7.62 0.35
C GLU A 60 -16.28 8.41 -0.54
N GLN A 61 -17.34 7.75 -1.01
CA GLN A 61 -18.40 8.38 -1.77
C GLN A 61 -19.75 8.05 -1.15
N ALA A 62 -20.37 9.07 -0.54
CA ALA A 62 -21.66 8.96 0.12
C ALA A 62 -22.43 10.28 -0.02
N ALA A 63 -23.74 10.19 -0.19
CA ALA A 63 -24.65 11.35 -0.24
C ALA A 63 -24.21 12.45 -1.23
N GLY A 64 -23.72 12.06 -2.41
CA GLY A 64 -23.27 12.99 -3.45
C GLY A 64 -21.95 13.72 -3.17
N LYS A 65 -21.29 13.42 -2.03
CA LYS A 65 -19.95 13.91 -1.71
C LYS A 65 -18.95 12.78 -1.89
N ALA A 66 -17.80 13.12 -2.45
CA ALA A 66 -16.69 12.21 -2.61
C ALA A 66 -15.42 12.82 -2.02
N SER A 67 -14.63 12.01 -1.31
CA SER A 67 -13.34 12.41 -0.77
C SER A 67 -12.30 11.32 -0.99
N LEU A 68 -11.05 11.74 -1.16
CA LEU A 68 -9.88 10.86 -1.24
C LEU A 68 -8.93 11.23 -0.11
N GLN A 69 -8.80 10.32 0.85
CA GLN A 69 -8.03 10.47 2.07
C GLN A 69 -6.73 9.68 1.95
N PHE A 70 -5.61 10.33 2.26
CA PHE A 70 -4.30 9.71 2.39
C PHE A 70 -3.87 9.74 3.85
N GLY A 71 -3.69 8.56 4.44
CA GLY A 71 -3.22 8.40 5.81
C GLY A 71 -1.75 8.81 5.99
N ALA A 72 -1.23 8.67 7.21
CA ALA A 72 0.16 8.99 7.50
C ALA A 72 1.13 8.15 6.64
N PRO A 73 2.27 8.74 6.22
CA PRO A 73 2.77 10.07 6.59
C PRO A 73 2.20 11.23 5.77
N LEU A 74 1.29 10.98 4.82
CA LEU A 74 0.76 12.03 3.94
C LEU A 74 -0.27 12.91 4.65
N ASN A 75 -1.14 12.31 5.49
CA ASN A 75 -2.12 12.98 6.36
C ASN A 75 -2.92 14.10 5.69
N CYS A 76 -3.38 13.86 4.47
CA CYS A 76 -4.09 14.86 3.69
C CYS A 76 -5.34 14.29 3.02
N THR A 77 -6.34 15.13 2.79
CA THR A 77 -7.63 14.76 2.22
C THR A 77 -7.99 15.72 1.11
N LEU A 78 -8.45 15.14 -0.01
CA LEU A 78 -8.96 15.86 -1.16
C LEU A 78 -10.48 15.70 -1.26
N ALA A 79 -11.17 16.79 -1.57
CA ALA A 79 -12.54 16.77 -2.07
C ALA A 79 -12.52 16.47 -3.56
N LEU A 80 -13.44 15.62 -4.00
CA LEU A 80 -13.59 15.23 -5.41
C LEU A 80 -14.79 15.99 -5.97
N LEU A 81 -14.50 17.08 -6.70
CA LEU A 81 -15.52 17.93 -7.30
C LEU A 81 -15.91 17.36 -8.66
N PRO A 82 -17.16 16.91 -8.87
CA PRO A 82 -17.58 16.33 -10.14
C PRO A 82 -17.31 17.28 -11.32
N GLN A 83 -16.88 16.70 -12.43
CA GLN A 83 -16.72 17.33 -13.74
C GLN A 83 -17.50 16.49 -14.77
N GLU A 84 -17.22 16.68 -16.05
CA GLU A 84 -17.84 15.90 -17.12
C GLU A 84 -17.28 14.47 -17.19
N ALA A 85 -18.10 13.52 -17.65
CA ALA A 85 -17.70 12.15 -18.01
C ALA A 85 -16.93 11.38 -16.92
N GLY A 86 -17.49 11.28 -15.70
CA GLY A 86 -16.89 10.46 -14.63
C GLY A 86 -15.54 10.97 -14.10
N ALA A 87 -15.20 12.22 -14.41
CA ALA A 87 -13.99 12.87 -13.93
C ALA A 87 -14.29 13.78 -12.73
N TYR A 88 -13.26 13.99 -11.91
CA TYR A 88 -13.34 14.81 -10.72
C TYR A 88 -12.15 15.75 -10.65
N ARG A 89 -12.39 17.02 -10.37
CA ARG A 89 -11.32 17.96 -10.04
C ARG A 89 -10.98 17.79 -8.56
N LEU A 90 -9.69 17.70 -8.26
CA LEU A 90 -9.20 17.56 -6.90
C LEU A 90 -9.07 18.92 -6.22
N ASP A 91 -9.59 19.03 -5.01
CA ASP A 91 -9.49 20.23 -4.16
C ASP A 91 -9.07 19.86 -2.74
N SER A 92 -8.33 20.72 -2.05
CA SER A 92 -7.77 20.39 -0.72
C SER A 92 -8.80 20.61 0.37
N ILE A 93 -8.96 19.65 1.28
CA ILE A 93 -9.78 19.85 2.49
C ILE A 93 -8.90 20.38 3.64
N ASN A 94 -7.74 19.77 3.86
CA ASN A 94 -6.89 20.07 5.02
C ASN A 94 -5.42 20.39 4.66
N GLY A 95 -5.10 20.54 3.37
CA GLY A 95 -3.75 20.88 2.91
C GLY A 95 -2.74 19.74 3.02
N GLY A 96 -1.48 20.07 2.76
CA GLY A 96 -0.35 19.17 2.92
C GLY A 96 0.38 18.94 1.61
N ILE A 97 1.71 18.94 1.65
CA ILE A 97 2.59 19.01 0.46
C ILE A 97 2.21 17.99 -0.63
N TYR A 98 1.75 16.80 -0.25
CA TYR A 98 1.31 15.80 -1.21
C TYR A 98 0.01 16.19 -1.91
N CYS A 99 -1.06 16.48 -1.17
CA CYS A 99 -2.35 16.88 -1.72
C CYS A 99 -2.29 18.24 -2.43
N ASP A 100 -1.45 19.16 -1.96
CA ASP A 100 -1.27 20.49 -2.57
C ASP A 100 -0.71 20.39 -4.00
N ARG A 101 0.11 19.36 -4.29
CA ARG A 101 0.58 19.06 -5.65
C ARG A 101 -0.47 18.45 -6.55
N LEU A 102 -1.60 18.01 -5.98
CA LEU A 102 -2.70 17.38 -6.71
C LEU A 102 -3.86 18.36 -6.99
N LEU A 103 -3.79 19.59 -6.49
CA LEU A 103 -4.87 20.57 -6.62
C LEU A 103 -5.14 20.92 -8.08
N GLY A 104 -6.43 20.99 -8.42
CA GLY A 104 -6.89 21.27 -9.77
C GLY A 104 -6.70 20.13 -10.76
N ARG A 105 -5.94 19.08 -10.41
CA ARG A 105 -5.72 17.93 -11.29
C ARG A 105 -6.98 17.10 -11.44
N ARG A 106 -7.06 16.36 -12.55
CA ARG A 106 -8.21 15.54 -12.92
C ARG A 106 -8.03 14.11 -12.43
N LEU A 107 -8.90 13.67 -11.51
CA LEU A 107 -9.04 12.28 -11.12
C LEU A 107 -10.05 11.58 -12.02
N THR A 108 -9.72 10.37 -12.47
CA THR A 108 -10.67 9.41 -13.05
C THR A 108 -10.53 8.07 -12.33
N ALA A 109 -11.58 7.26 -12.41
CA ALA A 109 -11.57 5.92 -11.84
C ALA A 109 -12.08 4.91 -12.87
N GLN A 110 -11.49 3.71 -12.82
CA GLN A 110 -11.87 2.59 -13.66
C GLN A 110 -12.04 1.36 -12.77
N ARG A 111 -13.12 0.61 -13.01
CA ARG A 111 -13.37 -0.64 -12.30
C ARG A 111 -12.60 -1.76 -13.00
N SER A 112 -11.84 -2.53 -12.23
CA SER A 112 -11.13 -3.71 -12.71
C SER A 112 -12.11 -4.88 -12.89
N ALA A 113 -11.66 -5.93 -13.57
CA ALA A 113 -12.43 -7.16 -13.69
C ALA A 113 -12.64 -7.88 -12.35
N ALA A 114 -11.80 -7.61 -11.35
CA ALA A 114 -11.86 -8.19 -10.00
C ALA A 114 -12.71 -7.34 -9.03
N ASP A 115 -13.47 -6.38 -9.54
CA ASP A 115 -14.28 -5.43 -8.76
C ASP A 115 -13.49 -4.38 -7.96
N ASP A 116 -12.18 -4.25 -8.23
CA ASP A 116 -11.35 -3.21 -7.63
C ASP A 116 -11.50 -1.88 -8.37
N LEU A 117 -11.14 -0.80 -7.71
CA LEU A 117 -11.12 0.54 -8.26
C LEU A 117 -9.68 0.99 -8.50
N GLN A 118 -9.32 1.15 -9.77
CA GLN A 118 -8.06 1.74 -10.20
C GLN A 118 -8.26 3.25 -10.39
N LEU A 119 -7.45 4.04 -9.71
CA LEU A 119 -7.48 5.49 -9.81
C LEU A 119 -6.40 6.00 -10.78
N SER A 120 -6.68 7.09 -11.47
CA SER A 120 -5.74 7.79 -12.35
C SER A 120 -5.83 9.29 -12.16
N ILE A 121 -4.68 9.98 -12.12
CA ILE A 121 -4.58 11.44 -12.06
C ILE A 121 -3.96 11.95 -13.36
N ASP A 122 -4.68 12.81 -14.08
CA ASP A 122 -4.36 13.30 -15.42
C ASP A 122 -3.94 12.17 -16.38
N GLY A 123 -4.69 11.06 -16.34
CA GLY A 123 -4.42 9.88 -17.15
C GLY A 123 -3.27 8.99 -16.66
N THR A 124 -2.55 9.38 -15.60
CA THR A 124 -1.49 8.54 -15.00
C THR A 124 -2.09 7.65 -13.90
N PRO A 125 -2.02 6.32 -14.02
CA PRO A 125 -2.52 5.43 -12.99
C PRO A 125 -1.77 5.63 -11.66
N LEU A 126 -2.51 5.73 -10.56
CA LEU A 126 -1.92 5.68 -9.24
C LEU A 126 -1.53 4.23 -8.92
N PRO A 127 -0.38 3.98 -8.28
CA PRO A 127 0.04 2.63 -7.89
C PRO A 127 -0.71 2.18 -6.61
N VAL A 128 -2.03 2.21 -6.67
CA VAL A 128 -2.95 1.77 -5.62
C VAL A 128 -4.20 1.20 -6.28
N LEU A 129 -4.62 0.02 -5.80
CA LEU A 129 -5.93 -0.55 -6.07
C LEU A 129 -6.77 -0.38 -4.82
N LEU A 130 -7.99 0.13 -4.97
CA LEU A 130 -8.94 0.26 -3.87
C LEU A 130 -10.00 -0.83 -3.96
N HIS A 131 -10.36 -1.38 -2.83
CA HIS A 131 -11.38 -2.42 -2.73
C HIS A 131 -12.28 -2.16 -1.52
N THR A 132 -13.46 -2.76 -1.51
CA THR A 132 -14.40 -2.73 -0.38
C THR A 132 -14.27 -3.95 0.51
N ALA A 133 -13.64 -5.02 0.01
CA ALA A 133 -13.42 -6.26 0.75
C ALA A 133 -12.47 -6.03 1.93
N LEU A 134 -12.76 -6.68 3.06
CA LEU A 134 -11.89 -6.71 4.23
C LEU A 134 -10.87 -7.85 4.09
N GLY A 135 -9.64 -7.61 4.55
CA GLY A 135 -8.62 -8.65 4.63
C GLY A 135 -8.86 -9.62 5.78
N PRO A 136 -8.06 -10.69 5.88
CA PRO A 136 -8.11 -11.59 7.03
C PRO A 136 -7.71 -10.87 8.32
N VAL A 137 -8.02 -11.48 9.46
CA VAL A 137 -7.44 -11.04 10.75
C VAL A 137 -5.93 -11.30 10.74
N SER A 138 -5.14 -10.37 11.26
CA SER A 138 -3.69 -10.53 11.36
C SER A 138 -3.34 -11.75 12.21
N ALA A 139 -2.37 -12.56 11.76
CA ALA A 139 -1.77 -13.64 12.57
C ALA A 139 -0.93 -13.11 13.75
N LEU A 140 -0.70 -11.80 13.81
CA LEU A 140 -0.03 -11.14 14.93
C LEU A 140 -1.03 -10.63 15.99
N GLN A 141 -2.32 -10.92 15.89
CA GLN A 141 -3.32 -10.52 16.89
C GLN A 141 -2.92 -10.97 18.31
N GLY A 142 -3.27 -10.16 19.31
CA GLY A 142 -2.97 -10.43 20.72
C GLY A 142 -1.99 -9.42 21.33
N ASN A 143 -1.50 -9.76 22.52
CA ASN A 143 -0.64 -8.90 23.33
C ASN A 143 0.82 -9.31 23.18
N TRP A 144 1.70 -8.31 23.11
CA TRP A 144 3.13 -8.49 22.90
C TRP A 144 3.94 -7.59 23.81
N ARG A 145 5.15 -8.04 24.15
CA ARG A 145 6.16 -7.23 24.83
C ARG A 145 7.48 -7.26 24.07
N LEU A 146 8.22 -6.15 24.06
CA LEU A 146 9.57 -6.11 23.50
C LEU A 146 10.57 -6.80 24.45
N ALA A 147 11.23 -7.86 23.97
CA ALA A 147 12.28 -8.55 24.69
C ALA A 147 13.48 -7.62 24.91
N GLY A 148 13.97 -7.55 26.14
CA GLY A 148 15.07 -6.65 26.53
C GLY A 148 14.69 -5.17 26.59
N GLY A 149 13.42 -4.80 26.35
CA GLY A 149 12.93 -3.43 26.34
C GLY A 149 13.50 -2.55 25.23
N SER A 150 13.11 -1.29 25.23
CA SER A 150 13.44 -0.26 24.24
C SER A 150 14.53 0.68 24.75
N GLY A 151 15.39 1.16 23.86
CA GLY A 151 16.56 1.98 24.19
C GLY A 151 17.69 1.12 24.76
N GLY A 152 18.61 0.68 23.89
CA GLY A 152 19.67 -0.31 24.16
C GLY A 152 20.76 0.10 25.16
N GLY A 153 20.38 0.51 26.38
CA GLY A 153 21.26 0.88 27.48
C GLY A 153 20.89 0.20 28.81
N ARG A 154 21.50 0.66 29.91
CA ARG A 154 21.35 0.06 31.26
C ARG A 154 19.93 0.11 31.84
N ASN A 155 19.06 0.99 31.33
CA ASN A 155 17.69 1.16 31.78
C ASN A 155 16.72 0.94 30.61
N PRO A 156 16.42 -0.32 30.25
CA PRO A 156 15.52 -0.62 29.16
C PRO A 156 14.10 -0.17 29.50
N VAL A 157 13.45 0.50 28.54
CA VAL A 157 12.06 0.94 28.69
C VAL A 157 11.13 -0.17 28.27
N ALA A 158 10.17 -0.54 29.13
CA ALA A 158 9.15 -1.52 28.75
C ALA A 158 8.36 -0.99 27.54
N LEU A 159 8.19 -1.82 26.52
CA LEU A 159 7.34 -1.53 25.37
C LEU A 159 6.38 -2.70 25.17
N THR A 160 5.09 -2.42 25.21
CA THR A 160 4.03 -3.38 24.92
C THR A 160 3.25 -2.98 23.69
N LEU A 161 2.79 -3.96 22.93
CA LEU A 161 1.99 -3.78 21.73
C LEU A 161 0.76 -4.69 21.83
N ALA A 162 -0.43 -4.12 21.68
CA ALA A 162 -1.67 -4.88 21.58
C ALA A 162 -2.21 -4.76 20.15
N ILE A 163 -2.44 -5.90 19.49
CA ILE A 163 -2.97 -5.97 18.12
C ILE A 163 -4.38 -6.57 18.18
N ALA A 164 -5.37 -5.84 17.68
CA ALA A 164 -6.77 -6.24 17.70
C ALA A 164 -7.03 -7.44 16.78
N ALA A 165 -7.99 -8.29 17.17
CA ALA A 165 -8.48 -9.40 16.37
C ALA A 165 -9.55 -8.92 15.35
N THR A 166 -9.24 -7.89 14.59
CA THR A 166 -10.14 -7.30 13.59
C THR A 166 -9.63 -7.57 12.16
N PRO A 167 -10.53 -7.68 11.17
CA PRO A 167 -10.14 -7.77 9.76
C PRO A 167 -9.22 -6.62 9.33
N LEU A 168 -8.19 -6.92 8.55
CA LEU A 168 -7.25 -5.90 8.05
C LEU A 168 -7.94 -5.01 7.01
N SER A 169 -7.90 -3.70 7.23
CA SER A 169 -8.48 -2.70 6.32
C SER A 169 -7.65 -1.41 6.34
N PRO A 170 -7.10 -0.95 5.21
CA PRO A 170 -6.20 0.22 5.21
C PRO A 170 -6.84 1.44 5.87
N GLY A 171 -6.08 2.10 6.74
CA GLY A 171 -6.50 3.27 7.51
C GLY A 171 -7.36 2.93 8.75
N ALA A 172 -7.79 1.68 8.93
CA ALA A 172 -8.52 1.26 10.11
C ALA A 172 -7.59 1.16 11.34
N PRO A 173 -8.06 1.54 12.55
CA PRO A 173 -7.35 1.26 13.80
C PRO A 173 -7.09 -0.24 13.94
N LEU A 174 -5.88 -0.62 14.36
CA LEU A 174 -5.49 -2.01 14.48
C LEU A 174 -4.73 -2.30 15.78
N ALA A 175 -3.88 -1.39 16.25
CA ALA A 175 -3.01 -1.68 17.37
C ALA A 175 -2.79 -0.48 18.29
N LYS A 176 -2.29 -0.77 19.50
CA LYS A 176 -1.86 0.23 20.49
C LYS A 176 -0.47 -0.12 20.99
N LEU A 177 0.43 0.86 20.98
CA LEU A 177 1.78 0.75 21.54
C LEU A 177 1.86 1.55 22.82
N ARG A 178 2.43 0.98 23.88
CA ARG A 178 2.61 1.66 25.17
C ARG A 178 4.05 1.52 25.62
N TYR A 179 4.69 2.65 25.86
CA TYR A 179 5.96 2.75 26.56
C TYR A 179 5.72 2.93 28.05
N GLY A 180 6.43 2.16 28.87
CA GLY A 180 6.48 2.36 30.31
C GLY A 180 7.49 3.43 30.72
N SER A 181 7.78 3.48 32.01
CA SER A 181 8.67 4.46 32.61
C SER A 181 10.10 4.37 32.06
N PRO A 182 10.80 5.49 31.84
CA PRO A 182 10.38 6.88 32.12
C PRO A 182 9.67 7.57 30.94
N ARG A 183 9.33 6.85 29.86
CA ARG A 183 8.70 7.46 28.68
C ARG A 183 7.21 7.67 28.87
N ASP A 184 6.54 6.72 29.54
CA ASP A 184 5.14 6.77 29.98
C ASP A 184 4.20 7.42 28.96
N CYS A 185 4.12 6.82 27.76
CA CYS A 185 3.34 7.32 26.63
C CYS A 185 2.77 6.20 25.75
N GLN A 186 1.75 6.51 24.95
CA GLN A 186 0.99 5.62 24.08
C GLN A 186 0.81 6.18 22.66
N LEU A 187 0.92 5.28 21.69
CA LEU A 187 0.55 5.51 20.29
C LEU A 187 -0.62 4.61 19.92
N ASP A 188 -1.59 5.17 19.20
CA ASP A 188 -2.51 4.37 18.42
C ASP A 188 -1.89 4.08 17.06
N ALA A 189 -2.19 2.91 16.51
CA ALA A 189 -1.65 2.46 15.24
C ALA A 189 -2.77 1.98 14.32
N ARG A 190 -2.70 2.44 13.07
CA ARG A 190 -3.64 2.08 12.00
C ARG A 190 -2.95 1.23 10.97
N TYR A 191 -3.64 0.23 10.43
CA TYR A 191 -3.10 -0.61 9.36
C TYR A 191 -2.83 0.24 8.11
N ALA A 192 -1.58 0.28 7.66
CA ALA A 192 -1.20 0.99 6.44
C ALA A 192 -1.17 0.07 5.22
N GLY A 193 -0.76 -1.19 5.41
CA GLY A 193 -0.66 -2.20 4.37
C GLY A 193 0.29 -3.34 4.74
N MET A 194 0.54 -4.23 3.79
CA MET A 194 1.56 -5.28 3.87
C MET A 194 2.67 -4.99 2.86
N ARG A 195 3.90 -5.32 3.24
CA ARG A 195 5.05 -5.40 2.34
C ARG A 195 5.67 -6.77 2.49
N ASP A 196 5.53 -7.61 1.48
CA ASP A 196 5.82 -9.03 1.56
C ASP A 196 5.05 -9.66 2.74
N THR A 197 5.77 -10.05 3.79
CA THR A 197 5.21 -10.59 5.05
C THR A 197 5.29 -9.59 6.21
N THR A 198 5.83 -8.39 5.98
CA THR A 198 5.89 -7.31 6.97
C THR A 198 4.55 -6.57 7.03
N LEU A 199 3.93 -6.59 8.20
CA LEU A 199 2.79 -5.74 8.54
C LEU A 199 3.27 -4.31 8.80
N VAL A 200 2.76 -3.34 8.04
CA VAL A 200 3.11 -1.92 8.20
C VAL A 200 1.95 -1.18 8.86
N LEU A 201 2.27 -0.47 9.93
CA LEU A 201 1.34 0.35 10.69
C LEU A 201 1.76 1.81 10.59
N SER A 202 0.77 2.69 10.45
CA SER A 202 0.94 4.13 10.65
C SER A 202 0.74 4.46 12.12
N LEU A 203 1.59 5.32 12.67
CA LEU A 203 1.56 5.70 14.08
C LEU A 203 0.91 7.06 14.26
N THR A 204 -0.08 7.12 15.14
CA THR A 204 -0.77 8.35 15.53
C THR A 204 -0.64 8.54 17.04
N VAL A 205 -0.24 9.72 17.46
CA VAL A 205 -0.13 10.04 18.88
C VAL A 205 -1.48 10.03 19.57
N ASN A 206 -1.56 9.31 20.69
CA ASN A 206 -2.67 9.38 21.62
C ASN A 206 -2.33 10.29 22.82
N ASP A 207 -1.07 10.30 23.27
CA ASP A 207 -0.59 11.18 24.34
C ASP A 207 0.80 11.81 24.03
N ALA A 208 1.13 12.88 24.76
CA ALA A 208 2.36 13.66 24.55
C ALA A 208 3.61 12.99 25.16
N GLY A 209 4.79 13.60 24.94
CA GLY A 209 6.07 13.12 25.48
C GLY A 209 6.95 12.48 24.42
N TYR A 210 7.66 11.39 24.76
CA TYR A 210 8.53 10.69 23.79
C TYR A 210 7.75 10.28 22.53
N CYS A 211 6.50 9.82 22.68
CA CYS A 211 5.66 9.38 21.57
C CYS A 211 5.36 10.49 20.55
N GLY A 212 5.44 11.76 20.94
CA GLY A 212 5.32 12.92 20.05
C GLY A 212 6.24 12.85 18.83
N ARG A 213 7.47 12.36 19.02
CA ARG A 213 8.46 12.24 17.93
C ARG A 213 8.14 11.11 16.94
N LEU A 214 7.32 10.14 17.36
CA LEU A 214 6.95 8.97 16.58
C LEU A 214 5.63 9.18 15.82
N SER A 215 4.89 10.25 16.12
CA SER A 215 3.69 10.62 15.38
C SER A 215 3.98 10.74 13.89
N ASP A 216 3.04 10.29 13.08
CA ASP A 216 3.14 10.22 11.61
C ASP A 216 4.29 9.33 11.10
N GLY A 217 4.93 8.61 12.01
CA GLY A 217 5.90 7.58 11.71
C GLY A 217 5.25 6.25 11.35
N GLN A 218 6.08 5.20 11.30
CA GLN A 218 5.64 3.85 10.96
C GLN A 218 6.22 2.81 11.90
N ALA A 219 5.42 1.78 12.17
CA ALA A 219 5.89 0.55 12.79
C ALA A 219 5.82 -0.60 11.79
N GLU A 220 6.90 -1.37 11.71
CA GLU A 220 7.01 -2.58 10.90
C GLU A 220 7.04 -3.78 11.83
N LEU A 221 6.20 -4.75 11.52
CA LEU A 221 6.07 -6.00 12.27
C LEU A 221 6.30 -7.17 11.32
N GLN A 222 7.39 -7.88 11.53
CA GLN A 222 7.76 -9.03 10.71
C GLN A 222 7.59 -10.30 11.55
N PRO A 223 6.64 -11.21 11.23
CA PRO A 223 6.53 -12.48 11.91
C PRO A 223 7.80 -13.33 11.71
N GLN A 224 8.13 -14.11 12.73
CA GLN A 224 9.25 -15.06 12.75
C GLN A 224 8.72 -16.50 12.87
N ALA A 225 9.54 -17.46 12.44
CA ALA A 225 9.16 -18.89 12.44
C ALA A 225 8.97 -19.46 13.85
N ASP A 226 9.59 -18.87 14.86
CA ASP A 226 9.50 -19.25 16.27
C ASP A 226 8.25 -18.69 16.99
N GLY A 227 7.35 -18.02 16.24
CA GLY A 227 6.15 -17.38 16.79
C GLY A 227 6.39 -16.02 17.42
N SER A 228 7.64 -15.52 17.42
CA SER A 228 7.95 -14.13 17.76
C SER A 228 7.69 -13.18 16.58
N ALA A 229 7.87 -11.88 16.79
CA ALA A 229 7.84 -10.91 15.70
C ALA A 229 8.96 -9.88 15.87
N THR A 230 9.60 -9.46 14.77
CA THR A 230 10.53 -8.32 14.82
C THR A 230 9.75 -7.03 14.69
N LEU A 231 9.93 -6.13 15.64
CA LEU A 231 9.44 -4.76 15.61
C LEU A 231 10.54 -3.81 15.14
N ARG A 232 10.19 -2.88 14.26
CA ARG A 232 10.99 -1.69 13.95
C ARG A 232 10.07 -0.48 13.93
N ILE A 233 10.47 0.59 14.60
CA ILE A 233 9.73 1.84 14.64
C ILE A 233 10.58 2.92 13.98
N PHE A 234 9.94 3.68 13.11
CA PHE A 234 10.52 4.79 12.39
C PHE A 234 9.72 6.05 12.70
N ASP A 235 10.41 7.17 12.89
CA ASP A 235 9.76 8.47 12.97
C ASP A 235 9.25 8.94 11.60
N ARG A 236 8.60 10.11 11.57
CA ARG A 236 8.04 10.71 10.35
C ARG A 236 9.07 10.97 9.23
N LEU A 237 10.35 11.09 9.59
CA LEU A 237 11.45 11.30 8.65
C LEU A 237 12.02 9.98 8.12
N GLY A 238 11.53 8.84 8.62
CA GLY A 238 12.04 7.51 8.28
C GLY A 238 13.29 7.13 9.07
N THR A 239 13.65 7.87 10.12
CA THR A 239 14.77 7.51 10.99
C THR A 239 14.32 6.45 11.97
N ARG A 240 15.08 5.36 12.09
CA ARG A 240 14.77 4.27 13.03
C ARG A 240 14.90 4.78 14.47
N ALA A 241 13.79 4.78 15.19
CA ALA A 241 13.70 5.22 16.57
C ALA A 241 13.82 4.08 17.58
N ASP A 242 13.29 2.89 17.26
CA ASP A 242 13.34 1.70 18.09
C ASP A 242 13.33 0.43 17.24
N ALA A 243 13.85 -0.68 17.79
CA ALA A 243 13.73 -2.00 17.20
C ALA A 243 13.96 -3.10 18.25
N GLY A 244 13.44 -4.29 18.00
CA GLY A 244 13.72 -5.48 18.81
C GLY A 244 12.76 -6.62 18.51
N THR A 245 12.86 -7.69 19.29
CA THR A 245 12.01 -8.88 19.15
C THR A 245 10.83 -8.81 20.12
N LEU A 246 9.62 -8.97 19.60
CA LEU A 246 8.40 -9.06 20.36
C LEU A 246 8.13 -10.51 20.76
N GLN A 247 7.79 -10.70 22.03
CA GLN A 247 7.32 -11.96 22.60
C GLN A 247 5.85 -11.82 22.94
N ARG A 248 5.05 -12.84 22.65
CA ARG A 248 3.66 -12.89 23.09
C ARG A 248 3.60 -12.88 24.61
N ILE A 249 2.60 -12.18 25.14
CA ILE A 249 2.22 -12.24 26.54
C ILE A 249 0.76 -12.67 26.64
N PRO A 250 0.36 -13.31 27.76
CA PRO A 250 -1.03 -13.69 28.01
C PRO A 250 -2.02 -12.53 27.86
#